data_AF-A0A8J3T7R9-F1
#
_entry.id   AF-A0A8J3T7R9-F1
#
_cell.length_a   1.000
_cell.length_b   1.000
_cell.length_c   1.000
_cell.angle_alpha   90.00
_cell.angle_beta   90.00
_cell.angle_gamma   90.00
#
_symmetry.space_group_name_H-M   'P 1'
#
loop_
_entity.id
_entity.type
_entity.pdbx_description
1 polymer ?
#
loop_
_entity_poly.entity_id
_entity_poly.type
_entity_poly.pdbx_seq_one_letter_code
_entity_poly.pdbx_strand_id
1 'polypeptide(L)'
;MSGDFASGEFNVTTTDYVDYDGDGGTDAQLIDTDGDHVADEERYDVNHDGVTDVVYLDHNGDGYADEVRVDLNGDGVSDYTEYAGPFPTA
;
A
#
# COMPACT_ATOMS: atom_id res chain seq x y z
N MET A 1 -14.94 22.47 -6.63
CA MET A 1 -13.77 22.49 -5.73
C MET A 1 -12.59 22.19 -6.63
N SER A 2 -11.72 23.18 -6.83
CA SER A 2 -10.60 23.16 -7.78
C SER A 2 -9.30 23.09 -7.02
N GLY A 3 -8.39 22.22 -7.45
CA GLY A 3 -7.05 22.03 -6.90
C GLY A 3 -6.84 20.53 -6.64
N ASP A 4 -5.73 19.90 -6.96
CA ASP A 4 -4.50 20.38 -7.59
C ASP A 4 -3.77 19.10 -8.03
N PHE A 5 -4.11 18.52 -9.18
CA PHE A 5 -3.40 17.33 -9.69
C PHE A 5 -2.15 17.78 -10.45
N ALA A 6 -1.25 18.44 -9.74
CA ALA A 6 0.09 18.75 -10.21
C ALA A 6 1.04 17.65 -9.74
N SER A 7 1.66 16.96 -10.71
CA SER A 7 2.80 16.06 -10.57
C SER A 7 2.66 14.88 -9.61
N GLY A 8 2.22 13.74 -10.12
CA GLY A 8 2.88 12.43 -9.92
C GLY A 8 2.98 11.83 -8.52
N GLU A 9 2.60 12.53 -7.47
CA GLU A 9 2.65 12.04 -6.10
C GLU A 9 1.21 11.77 -5.67
N PHE A 10 0.96 10.50 -5.36
CA PHE A 10 -0.35 10.05 -4.92
C PHE A 10 -0.62 10.69 -3.55
N ASN A 11 -1.52 11.65 -3.47
CA ASN A 11 -1.72 12.46 -2.27
C ASN A 11 -2.61 11.72 -1.24
N VAL A 12 -2.08 10.67 -0.62
CA VAL A 12 -2.75 9.91 0.44
C VAL A 12 -2.98 10.86 1.62
N THR A 13 -4.21 10.96 2.15
CA THR A 13 -4.48 11.88 3.27
C THR A 13 -4.51 11.19 4.63
N THR A 14 -4.88 9.91 4.67
CA THR A 14 -4.87 9.04 5.86
C THR A 14 -5.09 7.60 5.44
N THR A 15 -6.19 7.35 4.72
CA THR A 15 -6.52 6.03 4.17
C THR A 15 -7.38 6.23 2.94
N ASP A 16 -6.84 5.87 1.79
CA ASP A 16 -7.55 5.92 0.51
C ASP A 16 -7.86 4.50 0.05
N TYR A 17 -9.07 4.31 -0.47
CA TYR A 17 -9.52 3.07 -1.07
C TYR A 17 -9.57 3.27 -2.59
N VAL A 18 -8.90 2.38 -3.32
CA VAL A 18 -8.77 2.43 -4.77
C VAL A 18 -9.48 1.22 -5.36
N ASP A 19 -10.34 1.49 -6.33
CA ASP A 19 -11.04 0.53 -7.17
C ASP A 19 -10.53 0.76 -8.60
N TYR A 20 -9.62 -0.12 -9.06
CA TYR A 20 -8.97 -0.01 -10.36
C TYR A 20 -9.86 -0.55 -11.49
N ASP A 21 -10.70 -1.55 -11.23
CA ASP A 21 -11.52 -2.20 -12.25
C ASP A 21 -12.97 -1.70 -12.33
N GLY A 22 -13.41 -0.95 -11.31
CA GLY A 22 -14.71 -0.29 -11.23
C GLY A 22 -15.86 -1.23 -10.85
N ASP A 23 -15.57 -2.38 -10.24
CA ASP A 23 -16.59 -3.35 -9.84
C ASP A 23 -17.29 -3.01 -8.51
N GLY A 24 -16.78 -2.00 -7.79
CA GLY A 24 -17.27 -1.54 -6.50
C GLY A 24 -16.64 -2.24 -5.29
N GLY A 25 -15.68 -3.13 -5.51
CA GLY A 25 -14.74 -3.68 -4.56
C GLY A 25 -13.58 -2.72 -4.27
N THR A 26 -12.80 -3.02 -3.24
CA THR A 26 -11.53 -2.32 -2.98
C THR A 26 -10.41 -3.19 -3.51
N ASP A 27 -9.70 -2.70 -4.52
CA ASP A 27 -8.54 -3.39 -5.09
C ASP A 27 -7.27 -3.05 -4.32
N ALA A 28 -7.18 -1.80 -3.86
CA ALA A 28 -6.07 -1.35 -3.05
C ALA A 28 -6.48 -0.40 -1.93
N GLN A 29 -5.75 -0.46 -0.83
CA GLN A 29 -5.85 0.47 0.29
C GLN A 29 -4.49 1.11 0.53
N LEU A 30 -4.43 2.43 0.46
CA LEU A 30 -3.21 3.22 0.67
C LEU A 30 -3.34 3.96 1.99
N ILE A 31 -2.39 3.80 2.88
CA ILE A 31 -2.43 4.30 4.26
C ILE A 31 -1.22 5.20 4.48
N ASP A 32 -1.50 6.43 4.89
CA ASP A 32 -0.52 7.41 5.34
C ASP A 32 -0.69 7.56 6.85
N THR A 33 0.31 7.14 7.60
CA THR A 33 0.32 7.13 9.07
C THR A 33 1.07 8.31 9.66
N ASP A 34 2.00 8.92 8.93
CA ASP A 34 2.87 9.99 9.42
C ASP A 34 2.47 11.40 8.92
N GLY A 35 1.61 11.46 7.90
CA GLY A 35 0.99 12.66 7.35
C GLY A 35 1.87 13.41 6.34
N ASP A 36 2.83 12.73 5.72
CA ASP A 36 3.68 13.30 4.68
C ASP A 36 3.07 13.27 3.27
N HIS A 37 1.90 12.65 3.14
CA HIS A 37 1.16 12.38 1.90
C HIS A 37 1.78 11.32 0.98
N VAL A 38 2.70 10.49 1.49
CA VAL A 38 3.19 9.26 0.88
C VAL A 38 2.53 8.07 1.59
N ALA A 39 2.33 6.96 0.88
CA ALA A 39 1.77 5.76 1.51
C ALA A 39 2.86 5.04 2.32
N ASP A 40 2.67 4.94 3.63
CA ASP A 40 3.49 4.08 4.50
C ASP A 40 3.12 2.60 4.34
N GLU A 41 1.85 2.33 4.02
CA GLU A 41 1.33 0.98 3.84
C GLU A 41 0.37 0.92 2.65
N GLU A 42 0.63 0.01 1.72
CA GLU A 42 -0.25 -0.32 0.62
C GLU A 42 -0.74 -1.75 0.74
N ARG A 43 -2.05 -1.97 0.66
CA ARG A 43 -2.66 -3.31 0.67
C ARG A 43 -3.37 -3.55 -0.64
N TYR A 44 -3.28 -4.75 -1.18
CA TYR A 44 -3.93 -5.15 -2.42
C TYR A 44 -4.74 -6.42 -2.21
N ASP A 45 -6.00 -6.39 -2.65
CA ASP A 45 -6.86 -7.57 -2.82
C ASP A 45 -6.95 -7.83 -4.33
N VAL A 46 -6.13 -8.76 -4.82
CA VAL A 46 -5.95 -9.05 -6.25
C VAL A 46 -6.99 -10.05 -6.74
N ASN A 47 -7.48 -10.90 -5.83
CA ASN A 47 -8.39 -11.99 -6.15
C ASN A 47 -9.87 -11.67 -5.83
N HIS A 48 -10.12 -10.54 -5.17
CA HIS A 48 -11.43 -10.00 -4.73
C HIS A 48 -12.19 -10.89 -3.76
N ASP A 49 -11.49 -11.62 -2.89
CA ASP A 49 -12.10 -12.43 -1.84
C ASP A 49 -12.36 -11.64 -0.54
N GLY A 50 -11.94 -10.38 -0.48
CA GLY A 50 -12.06 -9.49 0.67
C GLY A 50 -10.95 -9.65 1.70
N VAL A 51 -9.92 -10.44 1.41
CA VAL A 51 -8.69 -10.59 2.17
C VAL A 51 -7.54 -9.96 1.39
N THR A 52 -6.62 -9.31 2.10
CA THR A 52 -5.46 -8.70 1.47
C THR A 52 -4.47 -9.78 1.01
N ASP A 53 -4.20 -9.83 -0.29
CA ASP A 53 -3.21 -10.71 -0.90
C ASP A 53 -1.78 -10.18 -0.75
N VAL A 54 -1.58 -8.86 -0.90
CA VAL A 54 -0.25 -8.24 -0.88
C VAL A 54 -0.22 -6.99 -0.03
N VAL A 55 0.81 -6.84 0.80
CA VAL A 55 1.08 -5.62 1.58
C VAL A 55 2.47 -5.11 1.24
N TYR A 56 2.58 -3.84 0.87
CA TYR A 56 3.83 -3.10 0.76
C TYR A 56 3.94 -2.13 1.93
N LEU A 57 5.13 -2.03 2.52
CA LEU A 57 5.42 -1.15 3.66
C LEU A 57 6.65 -0.31 3.32
N ASP A 58 6.50 1.00 3.39
CA ASP A 58 7.59 1.96 3.39
C ASP A 58 7.81 2.41 4.84
N HIS A 59 8.91 2.01 5.45
CA HIS A 59 9.22 2.39 6.83
C HIS A 59 9.98 3.71 6.94
N ASN A 60 10.48 4.21 5.81
CA ASN A 60 11.43 5.31 5.79
C ASN A 60 10.91 6.55 5.04
N GLY A 61 9.75 6.43 4.37
CA GLY A 61 9.05 7.50 3.69
C GLY A 61 9.75 7.96 2.41
N ASP A 62 10.53 7.10 1.75
CA ASP A 62 11.21 7.42 0.49
C ASP A 62 10.39 7.08 -0.76
N GLY A 63 9.17 6.56 -0.58
CA GLY A 63 8.27 6.15 -1.63
C GLY A 63 8.61 4.78 -2.23
N TYR A 64 9.54 4.03 -1.62
CA TYR A 64 9.86 2.66 -1.99
C TYR A 64 9.52 1.70 -0.85
N ALA A 65 8.94 0.55 -1.21
CA ALA A 65 8.63 -0.47 -0.23
C ALA A 65 9.92 -1.09 0.36
N ASP A 66 10.08 -0.97 1.67
CA ASP A 66 11.10 -1.62 2.48
C ASP A 66 10.76 -3.09 2.75
N GLU A 67 9.47 -3.39 2.95
CA GLU A 67 8.95 -4.72 3.23
C GLU A 67 7.75 -5.04 2.34
N VAL A 68 7.74 -6.25 1.79
CA VAL A 68 6.61 -6.80 1.02
C VAL A 68 6.15 -8.08 1.68
N ARG A 69 4.85 -8.17 1.98
CA ARG A 69 4.21 -9.37 2.50
C ARG A 69 3.19 -9.88 1.48
N VAL A 70 3.13 -11.18 1.32
CA VAL A 70 2.19 -11.84 0.40
C VAL A 70 1.48 -12.96 1.14
N ASP A 71 0.16 -12.93 1.14
CA ASP A 71 -0.74 -14.00 1.53
C ASP A 71 -1.37 -14.58 0.26
N LEU A 72 -1.01 -15.81 -0.12
CA LEU A 72 -1.52 -16.45 -1.33
C LEU A 72 -2.77 -17.28 -1.06
N ASN A 73 -3.08 -17.53 0.21
CA ASN A 73 -4.09 -18.48 0.62
C ASN A 73 -5.31 -17.81 1.27
N GLY A 74 -5.23 -16.51 1.55
CA GLY A 74 -6.32 -15.67 2.04
C GLY A 74 -6.70 -15.98 3.49
N ASP A 75 -5.78 -16.49 4.30
CA ASP A 75 -6.03 -16.76 5.73
C ASP A 75 -5.70 -15.57 6.64
N GLY A 76 -5.23 -14.47 6.07
CA GLY A 76 -4.81 -13.25 6.76
C GLY A 76 -3.42 -13.35 7.37
N VAL A 77 -2.65 -14.39 7.04
CA VAL A 77 -1.27 -14.59 7.46
C VAL A 77 -0.37 -14.65 6.22
N SER A 78 0.67 -13.84 6.21
CA SER A 78 1.61 -13.79 5.09
C SER A 78 2.36 -15.12 4.93
N ASP A 79 2.23 -15.72 3.74
CA ASP A 79 3.01 -16.89 3.31
C ASP A 79 4.46 -16.50 2.99
N TYR A 80 4.66 -15.31 2.41
CA TYR A 80 5.96 -14.79 2.01
C TYR A 80 6.17 -13.39 2.57
N THR A 81 7.39 -13.13 3.02
CA THR A 81 7.84 -11.79 3.39
C THR A 81 9.21 -11.56 2.75
N GLU A 82 9.31 -10.50 1.98
CA GLU A 82 10.55 -10.02 1.38
C GLU A 82 10.90 -8.65 1.96
N TYR A 83 12.20 -8.43 2.17
CA TYR A 83 12.74 -7.14 2.56
C TYR A 83 13.66 -6.66 1.44
N ALA A 84 13.36 -5.52 0.84
CA ALA A 84 14.24 -4.89 -0.16
C ALA A 84 15.35 -4.12 0.59
N GLY A 85 16.60 -4.57 0.52
CA GLY A 85 17.69 -4.08 1.41
C GLY A 85 18.43 -2.80 0.95
N PRO A 86 19.50 -2.34 1.63
CA PRO A 86 19.95 -2.62 3.00
C PRO A 86 19.48 -1.53 3.98
N PHE A 87 19.12 -1.91 5.21
CA PHE A 87 18.98 -0.92 6.28
C PHE A 87 20.31 -0.16 6.47
N PRO A 88 20.36 1.18 6.37
CA PRO A 88 21.45 1.90 6.99
C PRO A 88 21.33 1.67 8.50
N THR A 89 22.11 0.71 9.02
CA THR A 89 22.28 0.56 10.46
C THR A 89 22.93 1.84 10.97
N ALA A 90 22.16 2.64 11.71
CA ALA A 90 22.70 3.72 12.54
C ALA A 90 23.61 3.16 13.65
#